data_AF-A0A0F7JKN9-F1
#
_entry.id   AF-A0A0F7JKN9-F1
#
_cell.length_a   1.000
_cell.length_b   1.000
_cell.length_c   1.000
_cell.angle_alpha   90.00
_cell.angle_beta   90.00
_cell.angle_gamma   90.00
#
_symmetry.space_group_name_H-M   'P 1'
#
loop_
_entity.id
_entity.type
_entity.pdbx_description
1 polymer ?
#
loop_
_entity_poly.entity_id
_entity_poly.type
_entity_poly.pdbx_seq_one_letter_code
_entity_poly.pdbx_strand_id
1 'polypeptide(L)'
;MNLPARVRVTRPPLPLAPALRMAAARLCPDAPLDDLSGAALAIAGGAVIGAHLRWPGGDAATVETGWRGRGIEEALAATLA
;
A
#
# COMPACT_ATOMS: atom_id res chain seq x y z
N MET A 1 -7.02 8.39 -13.79
CA MET A 1 -5.76 8.67 -13.08
C MET A 1 -4.61 8.09 -13.91
N ASN A 2 -3.58 8.86 -14.24
CA ASN A 2 -2.43 8.36 -15.01
C ASN A 2 -1.27 8.08 -14.06
N LEU A 3 -1.09 6.81 -13.67
CA LEU A 3 0.07 6.40 -12.87
C LEU A 3 1.35 6.49 -13.71
N PRO A 4 2.53 6.71 -13.10
CA PRO A 4 3.79 6.57 -13.82
C PRO A 4 3.86 5.19 -14.48
N ALA A 5 4.37 5.11 -15.72
CA ALA A 5 4.29 3.91 -16.58
C ALA A 5 4.82 2.59 -15.98
N ARG A 6 5.56 2.63 -14.87
CA ARG A 6 6.13 1.45 -14.20
C ARG A 6 5.48 1.12 -12.85
N VAL A 7 4.47 1.89 -12.42
CA VAL A 7 3.80 1.69 -11.13
C VAL A 7 2.56 0.85 -11.34
N ARG A 8 2.42 -0.21 -10.55
CA ARG A 8 1.22 -1.05 -10.47
C ARG A 8 0.66 -0.97 -9.07
N VAL A 9 -0.65 -0.76 -8.95
CA VAL A 9 -1.36 -0.87 -7.67
C VAL A 9 -2.09 -2.21 -7.65
N THR A 10 -1.99 -2.91 -6.53
CA THR A 10 -2.58 -4.25 -6.36
C THR A 10 -3.27 -4.36 -5.00
N ARG A 11 -4.31 -5.19 -4.92
CA ARG A 11 -5.00 -5.55 -3.69
C ARG A 11 -4.65 -7.01 -3.35
N PRO A 12 -3.55 -7.27 -2.61
CA PRO A 12 -3.20 -8.64 -2.25
C PRO A 12 -4.27 -9.27 -1.33
N PRO A 13 -4.43 -10.61 -1.36
CA PRO A 13 -5.24 -11.30 -0.38
C PRO A 13 -4.64 -11.17 1.03
N LEU A 14 -5.49 -11.37 2.04
CA LEU A 14 -5.10 -11.38 3.44
C LEU A 14 -5.11 -12.83 3.99
N PRO A 15 -4.19 -13.19 4.91
CA PRO A 15 -3.09 -12.37 5.43
C PRO A 15 -2.01 -12.10 4.37
N LEU A 16 -1.28 -11.00 4.53
CA LEU A 16 -0.20 -10.64 3.61
C LEU A 16 0.90 -11.71 3.59
N ALA A 17 1.38 -12.05 2.40
CA ALA A 17 2.57 -12.87 2.25
C ALA A 17 3.79 -12.21 2.94
N PRO A 18 4.78 -12.98 3.45
CA PRO A 18 5.86 -12.45 4.28
C PRO A 18 6.59 -11.22 3.70
N ALA A 19 6.92 -11.24 2.41
CA ALA A 19 7.60 -10.13 1.76
C ALA A 19 6.74 -8.84 1.70
N LEU A 20 5.44 -8.98 1.45
CA LEU A 20 4.50 -7.86 1.44
C LEU A 20 4.25 -7.32 2.84
N ARG A 21 4.20 -8.21 3.84
CA ARG A 21 4.08 -7.86 5.25
C ARG A 21 5.28 -7.04 5.73
N MET A 22 6.50 -7.44 5.38
CA MET A 22 7.71 -6.66 5.71
C MET A 22 7.69 -5.27 5.09
N ALA A 23 7.27 -5.14 3.83
CA ALA A 23 7.13 -3.84 3.19
C ALA A 23 6.05 -2.97 3.84
N ALA A 24 4.91 -3.57 4.17
CA ALA A 24 3.82 -2.90 4.89
C ALA A 24 4.28 -2.41 6.26
N ALA A 25 5.01 -3.23 7.03
CA ALA A 25 5.57 -2.84 8.33
C ALA A 25 6.55 -1.67 8.23
N ARG A 26 7.36 -1.63 7.18
CA ARG A 26 8.32 -0.54 6.94
C ARG A 26 7.61 0.77 6.59
N LEU A 27 6.56 0.71 5.78
CA LEU A 27 5.83 1.89 5.31
C LEU A 27 4.83 2.41 6.35
N CYS A 28 4.19 1.51 7.10
CA CYS A 28 3.16 1.81 8.08
C CYS A 28 3.48 1.06 9.39
N PRO A 29 4.47 1.52 10.18
CA PRO A 29 4.96 0.79 11.35
C PRO A 29 3.93 0.64 12.47
N ASP A 30 2.97 1.56 12.56
CA ASP A 30 1.93 1.55 13.58
C ASP A 30 0.68 0.76 13.17
N ALA A 31 0.65 0.20 11.94
CA ALA A 31 -0.49 -0.57 11.47
C ALA A 31 -0.52 -1.99 12.08
N PRO A 32 -1.65 -2.44 12.66
CA PRO A 32 -1.78 -3.80 13.18
C PRO A 32 -1.90 -4.81 12.03
N LEU A 33 -0.75 -5.28 11.50
CA LEU A 33 -0.70 -6.12 10.30
C LEU A 33 -1.38 -7.50 10.41
N ASP A 34 -1.65 -7.94 11.64
CA ASP A 34 -2.37 -9.19 11.92
C ASP A 34 -3.90 -9.04 11.86
N ASP A 35 -4.42 -7.82 11.91
CA ASP A 35 -5.86 -7.51 11.95
C ASP A 35 -6.29 -6.62 10.77
N LEU A 36 -5.60 -6.73 9.64
CA LEU A 36 -5.98 -6.01 8.44
C LEU A 36 -7.33 -6.51 7.92
N SER A 37 -8.20 -5.58 7.57
CA SER A 37 -9.43 -5.82 6.81
C SER A 37 -9.27 -5.43 5.33
N GLY A 38 -8.20 -4.72 4.96
CA GLY A 38 -7.85 -4.40 3.59
C GLY A 38 -6.39 -3.96 3.42
N ALA A 39 -5.82 -4.25 2.26
CA ALA A 39 -4.49 -3.77 1.88
C ALA A 39 -4.44 -3.46 0.38
N ALA A 40 -3.89 -2.31 0.03
CA ALA A 40 -3.49 -1.95 -1.32
C ALA A 40 -2.00 -1.59 -1.33
N LEU A 41 -1.26 -2.10 -2.31
CA LEU A 41 0.19 -1.92 -2.42
C LEU A 41 0.56 -1.39 -3.81
N ALA A 42 1.40 -0.36 -3.82
CA ALA A 42 1.99 0.22 -5.02
C ALA A 42 3.39 -0.37 -5.24
N ILE A 43 3.63 -0.91 -6.43
CA ILE A 43 4.85 -1.64 -6.79
C ILE A 43 5.49 -0.97 -8.00
N ALA A 44 6.79 -0.68 -7.90
CA ALA A 44 7.61 -0.18 -9.00
C ALA A 44 8.99 -0.83 -8.98
N GLY A 45 9.48 -1.30 -10.12
CA GLY A 45 10.81 -1.92 -10.22
C GLY A 45 11.00 -3.15 -9.33
N GLY A 46 9.93 -3.88 -9.00
CA GLY A 46 9.97 -5.04 -8.11
C GLY A 46 9.93 -4.71 -6.62
N ALA A 47 9.90 -3.43 -6.23
CA ALA A 47 9.80 -3.00 -4.84
C ALA A 47 8.42 -2.41 -4.53
N VAL A 48 7.94 -2.61 -3.31
CA VAL A 48 6.75 -1.92 -2.79
C VAL A 48 7.17 -0.51 -2.35
N ILE A 49 6.61 0.49 -3.02
CA ILE A 49 6.92 1.92 -2.85
C ILE A 49 5.82 2.70 -2.13
N GLY A 50 4.67 2.06 -1.91
CA GLY A 50 3.55 2.65 -1.19
C GLY A 50 2.55 1.60 -0.74
N ALA A 51 1.82 1.92 0.33
CA ALA A 51 0.81 1.06 0.92
C ALA A 51 -0.36 1.90 1.43
N HIS A 52 -1.56 1.35 1.34
CA HIS A 52 -2.74 1.77 2.09
C HIS A 52 -3.30 0.53 2.78
N LEU A 53 -3.38 0.58 4.10
CA LEU A 53 -3.78 -0.52 4.96
C LEU A 53 -5.01 -0.09 5.75
N ARG A 54 -5.98 -0.98 5.91
CA ARG A 54 -7.21 -0.75 6.68
C ARG A 54 -7.39 -1.88 7.70
N TRP A 55 -7.87 -1.54 8.88
CA TRP A 55 -8.18 -2.46 9.98
C TRP A 55 -9.38 -1.95 10.78
N PRO A 56 -9.96 -2.75 11.70
CA PRO A 56 -10.98 -2.25 12.60
C PRO A 56 -10.46 -1.06 13.43
N GLY A 57 -11.07 0.11 13.24
CA GLY A 57 -10.74 1.33 14.00
C GLY A 57 -9.76 2.28 13.32
N GLY A 58 -9.28 1.99 12.10
CA GLY A 58 -8.50 2.96 11.35
C GLY A 58 -7.92 2.48 10.03
N ASP A 59 -7.17 3.37 9.40
CA ASP A 59 -6.37 3.10 8.23
C ASP A 59 -5.08 3.93 8.25
N ALA A 60 -4.07 3.48 7.52
CA ALA A 60 -2.85 4.22 7.28
C ALA A 60 -2.43 4.10 5.82
N ALA A 61 -1.99 5.21 5.25
CA ALA A 61 -1.46 5.27 3.90
C ALA A 61 -0.09 5.94 3.90
N THR A 62 0.85 5.39 3.14
CA THR A 62 2.19 5.96 3.00
C THR A 62 2.74 5.64 1.61
N VAL A 63 3.33 6.65 0.98
CA VAL A 63 4.10 6.54 -0.27
C VAL A 63 5.50 7.09 -0.01
N GLU A 64 6.52 6.43 -0.54
CA GLU A 64 7.91 6.88 -0.46
C GLU A 64 8.09 8.27 -1.07
N THR A 65 8.91 9.12 -0.45
CA THR A 65 9.01 10.56 -0.77
C THR A 65 9.25 10.85 -2.26
N GLY A 66 10.11 10.09 -2.94
CA GLY A 66 10.40 10.29 -4.38
C GLY A 66 9.24 9.97 -5.33
N TRP A 67 8.21 9.29 -4.83
CA TRP A 67 7.05 8.81 -5.57
C TRP A 67 5.76 9.58 -5.27
N ARG A 68 5.76 10.45 -4.24
CA ARG A 68 4.60 11.24 -3.83
C ARG A 68 4.14 12.23 -4.90
N GLY A 69 2.86 12.58 -4.88
CA GLY A 69 2.28 13.57 -5.79
C GLY A 69 2.20 13.11 -7.25
N ARG A 70 2.27 11.80 -7.50
CA ARG A 70 2.21 11.18 -8.83
C ARG A 70 0.90 10.42 -9.08
N GLY A 71 -0.12 10.64 -8.25
CA GLY A 71 -1.41 9.94 -8.36
C GLY A 71 -1.44 8.56 -7.70
N ILE A 72 -0.42 8.21 -6.90
CA ILE A 72 -0.28 6.85 -6.31
C ILE A 72 -1.18 6.75 -5.08
N GLU A 73 -1.22 7.80 -4.27
CA GLU A 73 -2.04 7.93 -3.08
C GLU A 73 -3.53 7.74 -3.42
N GLU A 74 -4.00 8.40 -4.48
CA GLU A 74 -5.38 8.32 -4.96
C GLU A 74 -5.68 6.93 -5.54
N ALA A 75 -4.73 6.32 -6.26
CA ALA A 75 -4.89 4.98 -6.80
C ALA A 75 -4.93 3.91 -5.69
N LEU A 76 -4.14 4.07 -4.63
CA LEU A 76 -4.18 3.23 -3.44
C LEU A 76 -5.55 3.34 -2.75
N ALA A 77 -6.02 4.57 -2.51
CA ALA A 77 -7.31 4.82 -1.89
C ALA A 77 -8.47 4.22 -2.71
N ALA A 78 -8.46 4.40 -4.04
CA ALA A 78 -9.47 3.85 -4.92
C ALA A 78 -9.50 2.32 -4.96
N THR A 79 -8.38 1.65 -4.67
CA THR A 79 -8.30 0.18 -4.61
C THR A 79 -8.99 -0.40 -3.38
N LEU A 80 -9.13 0.40 -2.32
CA LEU A 80 -9.81 0.05 -1.08
C LEU A 80 -11.19 0.70 -0.90
N ALA A 81 -11.63 1.52 -1.85
CA ALA A 81 -13.03 1.95 -1.94
C ALA A 81 -13.93 0.74 -2.21
#